data_AF-A0A2V3DPU2-F1
#
_entry.id   AF-A0A2V3DPU2-F1
#
_cell.length_a   1.000
_cell.length_b   1.000
_cell.length_c   1.000
_cell.angle_alpha   90.00
_cell.angle_beta   90.00
_cell.angle_gamma   90.00
#
_symmetry.space_group_name_H-M   'P 1'
#
loop_
_entity.id
_entity.type
_entity.pdbx_description
1 polymer ?
#
loop_
_entity_poly.entity_id
_entity_poly.type
_entity_poly.pdbx_seq_one_letter_code
_entity_poly.pdbx_strand_id
1 'polypeptide(L)'
;MTIPVQPAPPADFASRVQGTLMGGALGDAFGYLVEFDSLAAIEAKYGPALLVDLSQASGTPHFSDDTQMSLYTLDGLLDVLEWANSGVGADINACQWLAYLRWLKTQNMQVPSHTPEQAPRWIDSQSVLHHQRHPGNACVSGLAGGEMGTIFRPVNPDSKGCGTVMRSAPYGLLPNIEAETVYKISSDAASLTHGHPSARQSSGAFSWLIHQLVMGGLSLRAGAESARERAVAEPGADAQLLARLEAALTLSTYDGEPLSGDSLTDALGLGWVAEEALAVAVYAVLVTAPGALSPAGHFLDAIRLATNHSGDSDSTAAITGNILGAFYGEVALPPSWLKLCEAPSLIRRLGANFIKLTTGE
;
A
#
# COMPACT_ATOMS: atom_id res chain seq x y z
N MET A 1 29.81 10.45 -9.56
CA MET A 1 28.89 11.24 -10.40
C MET A 1 27.56 11.28 -9.67
N THR A 2 27.08 12.44 -9.25
CA THR A 2 25.74 12.57 -8.66
C THR A 2 24.71 12.32 -9.77
N ILE A 3 23.98 11.21 -9.68
CA ILE A 3 22.86 10.92 -10.59
C ILE A 3 21.87 12.10 -10.45
N PRO A 4 21.49 12.77 -11.55
CA PRO A 4 20.54 13.87 -11.46
C PRO A 4 19.23 13.34 -10.89
N VAL A 5 18.82 13.95 -9.78
CA VAL A 5 17.52 13.71 -9.13
C VAL A 5 16.43 14.08 -10.13
N GLN A 6 15.77 13.10 -10.75
CA GLN A 6 14.65 13.37 -11.65
C GLN A 6 13.48 13.93 -10.82
N PRO A 7 13.03 15.17 -11.07
CA PRO A 7 11.83 15.70 -10.41
C PRO A 7 10.61 14.88 -10.81
N ALA A 8 9.58 14.90 -9.96
CA ALA A 8 8.32 14.25 -10.30
C ALA A 8 7.74 14.83 -11.61
N PRO A 9 7.25 13.98 -12.54
CA PRO A 9 6.67 14.46 -13.78
C PRO A 9 5.41 15.29 -13.52
N PRO A 10 5.02 16.19 -14.43
CA PRO A 10 3.80 16.97 -14.28
C PRO A 10 2.58 16.04 -14.32
N ALA A 11 1.98 15.83 -13.15
CA ALA A 11 0.70 15.16 -12.95
C ALA A 11 -0.07 15.96 -11.90
N ASP A 12 -1.33 16.29 -12.21
CA ASP A 12 -2.20 16.98 -11.27
C ASP A 12 -2.55 16.07 -10.07
N PHE A 13 -3.03 16.68 -9.00
CA PHE A 13 -3.38 15.97 -7.77
C PHE A 13 -4.40 14.84 -8.01
N ALA A 14 -5.41 15.09 -8.85
CA ALA A 14 -6.44 14.10 -9.16
C ALA A 14 -5.85 12.85 -9.83
N SER A 15 -4.96 13.05 -10.81
CA SER A 15 -4.23 11.97 -11.50
C SER A 15 -3.33 11.19 -10.54
N ARG A 16 -2.69 11.84 -9.56
CA ARG A 16 -1.88 11.17 -8.52
C ARG A 16 -2.73 10.36 -7.54
N VAL A 17 -3.90 10.86 -7.14
CA VAL A 17 -4.85 10.10 -6.30
C VAL A 17 -5.31 8.85 -7.05
N GLN A 18 -5.81 9.00 -8.28
CA GLN A 18 -6.28 7.88 -9.09
C GLN A 18 -5.14 6.91 -9.42
N GLY A 19 -3.97 7.45 -9.78
CA GLY A 19 -2.75 6.71 -10.04
C GLY A 19 -2.36 5.84 -8.86
N THR A 20 -2.29 6.40 -7.65
CA THR A 20 -1.95 5.66 -6.42
C THR A 20 -2.91 4.50 -6.17
N LEU A 21 -4.21 4.77 -6.19
CA LEU A 21 -5.24 3.77 -5.85
C LEU A 21 -5.33 2.66 -6.90
N MET A 22 -5.40 3.03 -8.18
CA MET A 22 -5.44 2.07 -9.28
C MET A 22 -4.11 1.32 -9.44
N GLY A 23 -2.98 2.00 -9.23
CA GLY A 23 -1.66 1.40 -9.29
C GLY A 23 -1.48 0.31 -8.24
N GLY A 24 -1.92 0.57 -7.00
CA GLY A 24 -1.94 -0.45 -5.95
C GLY A 24 -2.82 -1.64 -6.32
N ALA A 25 -4.03 -1.39 -6.80
CA ALA A 25 -4.95 -2.47 -7.19
C ALA A 25 -4.46 -3.31 -8.37
N LEU A 26 -3.74 -2.70 -9.31
CA LEU A 26 -3.11 -3.43 -10.42
C LEU A 26 -1.90 -4.23 -9.96
N GLY A 27 -1.10 -3.70 -9.02
CA GLY A 27 0.03 -4.41 -8.43
C GLY A 27 -0.42 -5.61 -7.63
N ASP A 28 -1.37 -5.40 -6.72
CA ASP A 28 -2.07 -6.43 -5.95
C ASP A 28 -2.59 -7.54 -6.90
N ALA A 29 -3.45 -7.19 -7.86
CA ALA A 29 -4.05 -8.18 -8.76
C ALA A 29 -3.03 -8.98 -9.60
N PHE A 30 -1.86 -8.40 -9.87
CA PHE A 30 -0.76 -9.09 -10.54
C PHE A 30 -0.01 -10.03 -9.60
N GLY A 31 0.38 -9.54 -8.42
CA GLY A 31 1.08 -10.35 -7.42
C GLY A 31 0.23 -11.47 -6.83
N TYR A 32 -1.09 -11.27 -6.73
CA TYR A 32 -2.05 -12.26 -6.25
C TYR A 32 -2.10 -13.53 -7.12
N LEU A 33 -1.64 -13.45 -8.38
CA LEU A 33 -1.51 -14.61 -9.25
C LEU A 33 -0.46 -15.62 -8.77
N VAL A 34 0.42 -15.23 -7.84
CA VAL A 34 1.59 -15.99 -7.35
C VAL A 34 1.88 -15.82 -5.84
N GLU A 35 1.03 -15.17 -5.04
CA GLU A 35 1.23 -14.83 -3.61
C GLU A 35 1.83 -15.96 -2.73
N PHE A 36 1.52 -17.24 -3.02
CA PHE A 36 2.03 -18.39 -2.26
C PHE A 36 2.92 -19.34 -3.09
N ASP A 37 3.22 -18.98 -4.33
CA ASP A 37 4.06 -19.78 -5.21
C ASP A 37 5.53 -19.50 -4.88
N SER A 38 6.33 -20.55 -4.65
CA SER A 38 7.80 -20.41 -4.69
C SER A 38 8.26 -19.97 -6.07
N LEU A 39 9.43 -19.34 -6.20
CA LEU A 39 9.99 -18.94 -7.49
C LEU A 39 10.04 -20.09 -8.50
N ALA A 40 10.40 -21.29 -8.07
CA ALA A 40 10.40 -22.49 -8.91
C ALA A 40 8.99 -22.89 -9.39
N ALA A 41 7.96 -22.65 -8.58
CA ALA A 41 6.56 -22.89 -8.96
C ALA A 41 6.06 -21.82 -9.95
N ILE A 42 6.46 -20.55 -9.77
CA ILE A 42 6.20 -19.47 -10.73
C ILE A 42 6.83 -19.82 -12.08
N GLU A 43 8.09 -20.25 -12.10
CA GLU A 43 8.80 -20.67 -13.30
C GLU A 43 8.13 -21.89 -13.96
N ALA A 44 7.70 -22.88 -13.18
CA ALA A 44 6.98 -24.04 -13.70
C ALA A 44 5.63 -23.66 -14.35
N LYS A 45 4.97 -22.62 -13.83
CA LYS A 45 3.64 -22.15 -14.28
C LYS A 45 3.73 -21.24 -15.51
N TYR A 46 4.69 -20.33 -15.56
CA TYR A 46 4.78 -19.28 -16.59
C TYR A 46 6.00 -19.41 -17.52
N GLY A 47 6.89 -20.36 -17.24
CA GLY A 47 8.14 -20.58 -17.97
C GLY A 47 9.30 -19.71 -17.48
N PRO A 48 10.45 -19.73 -18.18
CA PRO A 48 11.69 -19.09 -17.74
C PRO A 48 11.62 -17.56 -17.69
N ALA A 49 10.61 -16.95 -18.30
CA ALA A 49 10.35 -15.52 -18.22
C ALA A 49 9.56 -15.12 -16.96
N LEU A 50 9.10 -16.11 -16.17
CA LEU A 50 8.23 -15.95 -15.01
C LEU A 50 6.92 -15.22 -15.39
N LEU A 51 6.23 -14.66 -14.40
CA LEU A 51 5.01 -13.89 -14.65
C LEU A 51 5.38 -12.51 -15.22
N VAL A 52 4.90 -12.18 -16.42
CA VAL A 52 5.27 -10.95 -17.14
C VAL A 52 4.09 -10.03 -17.48
N ASP A 53 2.87 -10.54 -17.58
CA ASP A 53 1.70 -9.74 -17.94
C ASP A 53 0.42 -10.26 -17.28
N LEU A 54 -0.46 -9.34 -16.87
CA LEU A 54 -1.73 -9.65 -16.21
C LEU A 54 -2.66 -10.50 -17.09
N SER A 55 -2.50 -10.48 -18.43
CA SER A 55 -3.24 -11.35 -19.35
C SER A 55 -2.91 -12.84 -19.20
N GLN A 56 -1.85 -13.20 -18.47
CA GLN A 56 -1.52 -14.59 -18.12
C GLN A 56 -2.37 -15.15 -16.98
N ALA A 57 -3.25 -14.34 -16.37
CA ALA A 57 -4.20 -14.80 -15.36
C ALA A 57 -5.10 -15.92 -15.90
N SER A 58 -5.33 -16.94 -15.09
CA SER A 58 -6.29 -18.01 -15.39
C SER A 58 -7.72 -17.53 -15.08
N GLY A 59 -8.24 -16.62 -15.91
CA GLY A 59 -9.55 -15.99 -15.73
C GLY A 59 -9.45 -14.48 -15.50
N THR A 60 -10.47 -13.91 -14.88
CA THR A 60 -10.45 -12.48 -14.52
C THR A 60 -9.44 -12.29 -13.39
N PRO A 61 -8.42 -11.41 -13.53
CA PRO A 61 -7.53 -11.10 -12.44
C PRO A 61 -8.30 -10.37 -11.33
N HIS A 62 -8.03 -10.76 -10.09
CA HIS A 62 -8.72 -10.28 -8.89
C HIS A 62 -7.70 -9.63 -7.95
N PHE A 63 -8.06 -8.53 -7.31
CA PHE A 63 -7.24 -7.95 -6.22
C PHE A 63 -7.48 -8.68 -4.89
N SER A 64 -6.56 -8.70 -3.94
CA SER A 64 -6.64 -9.42 -2.66
C SER A 64 -7.28 -8.58 -1.54
N ASP A 65 -7.09 -8.97 -0.27
CA ASP A 65 -7.45 -8.14 0.86
C ASP A 65 -6.67 -6.82 0.92
N ASP A 66 -5.50 -6.72 0.28
CA ASP A 66 -4.68 -5.51 0.20
C ASP A 66 -5.48 -4.33 -0.37
N THR A 67 -6.03 -4.51 -1.59
CA THR A 67 -6.89 -3.50 -2.19
C THR A 67 -8.16 -3.32 -1.39
N GLN A 68 -8.80 -4.39 -0.91
CA GLN A 68 -10.04 -4.26 -0.14
C GLN A 68 -9.82 -3.37 1.09
N MET A 69 -8.82 -3.67 1.91
CA MET A 69 -8.50 -2.93 3.11
C MET A 69 -8.02 -1.51 2.79
N SER A 70 -7.24 -1.31 1.71
CA SER A 70 -6.84 0.03 1.25
C SER A 70 -8.04 0.91 0.86
N LEU A 71 -9.06 0.34 0.20
CA LEU A 71 -10.28 1.07 -0.12
C LEU A 71 -11.13 1.37 1.12
N TYR A 72 -11.12 0.48 2.12
CA TYR A 72 -11.74 0.75 3.43
C TYR A 72 -10.93 1.75 4.28
N THR A 73 -9.61 1.85 4.10
CA THR A 73 -8.80 2.97 4.60
C THR A 73 -9.29 4.29 4.01
N LEU A 74 -9.42 4.33 2.68
CA LEU A 74 -9.91 5.52 1.99
C LEU A 74 -11.33 5.88 2.43
N ASP A 75 -12.24 4.92 2.56
CA ASP A 75 -13.62 5.17 3.04
C ASP A 75 -13.66 5.69 4.48
N GLY A 76 -12.79 5.22 5.36
CA GLY A 76 -12.63 5.78 6.71
C GLY A 76 -12.19 7.25 6.67
N LEU A 77 -11.28 7.61 5.76
CA LEU A 77 -10.87 9.00 5.55
C LEU A 77 -11.98 9.85 4.92
N LEU A 78 -12.79 9.30 4.02
CA LEU A 78 -13.96 10.01 3.46
C LEU A 78 -14.94 10.40 4.57
N ASP A 79 -15.18 9.50 5.53
CA ASP A 79 -16.05 9.78 6.68
C ASP A 79 -15.53 10.96 7.52
N VAL A 80 -14.21 10.99 7.80
CA VAL A 80 -13.56 12.12 8.48
C VAL A 80 -13.74 13.43 7.71
N LEU A 81 -13.51 13.41 6.40
CA LEU A 81 -13.61 14.59 5.54
C LEU A 81 -15.04 15.11 5.43
N GLU A 82 -16.04 14.23 5.39
CA GLU A 82 -17.46 14.58 5.38
C GLU A 82 -17.86 15.31 6.67
N TRP A 83 -17.41 14.82 7.83
CA TRP A 83 -17.61 15.49 9.12
C TRP A 83 -16.92 16.86 9.15
N ALA A 84 -15.65 16.91 8.74
CA ALA A 84 -14.86 18.14 8.72
C ALA A 84 -15.50 19.22 7.83
N ASN A 85 -15.95 18.85 6.63
CA ASN A 85 -16.65 19.76 5.70
C ASN A 85 -18.03 20.19 6.22
N SER A 86 -18.61 19.45 7.16
CA SER A 86 -19.83 19.82 7.88
C SER A 86 -19.56 20.69 9.12
N GLY A 87 -18.30 21.05 9.38
CA GLY A 87 -17.88 21.87 10.52
C GLY A 87 -17.78 21.10 11.84
N VAL A 88 -17.70 19.76 11.79
CA VAL A 88 -17.65 18.89 12.96
C VAL A 88 -16.34 18.07 12.93
N GLY A 89 -15.61 18.06 14.05
CA GLY A 89 -14.42 17.22 14.17
C GLY A 89 -14.80 15.75 14.33
N ALA A 90 -14.02 14.85 13.71
CA ALA A 90 -14.14 13.41 13.88
C ALA A 90 -12.82 12.80 14.36
N ASP A 91 -12.91 11.73 15.16
CA ASP A 91 -11.74 10.93 15.52
C ASP A 91 -11.37 10.04 14.33
N ILE A 92 -10.20 10.30 13.74
CA ILE A 92 -9.71 9.62 12.54
C ILE A 92 -9.55 8.12 12.78
N ASN A 93 -9.01 7.72 13.93
CA ASN A 93 -8.79 6.31 14.25
C ASN A 93 -10.13 5.59 14.50
N ALA A 94 -11.10 6.27 15.10
CA ALA A 94 -12.44 5.71 15.28
C ALA A 94 -13.14 5.51 13.93
N CYS A 95 -13.14 6.51 13.04
CA CYS A 95 -13.69 6.38 11.68
C CYS A 95 -13.02 5.23 10.93
N GLN A 96 -11.69 5.12 11.05
CA GLN A 96 -10.93 4.05 10.43
C GLN A 96 -11.27 2.67 10.98
N TRP A 97 -11.35 2.54 12.30
CA TRP A 97 -11.70 1.29 12.96
C TRP A 97 -13.10 0.84 12.58
N LEU A 98 -14.08 1.76 12.55
CA LEU A 98 -15.43 1.48 12.09
C LEU A 98 -15.44 1.03 10.62
N ALA A 99 -14.62 1.63 9.75
CA ALA A 99 -14.48 1.18 8.36
C ALA A 99 -13.94 -0.26 8.27
N TYR A 100 -12.92 -0.60 9.06
CA TYR A 100 -12.39 -1.96 9.08
C TYR A 100 -13.36 -2.98 9.68
N LEU A 101 -14.20 -2.60 10.65
CA LEU A 101 -15.27 -3.48 11.13
C LEU A 101 -16.34 -3.72 10.06
N ARG A 102 -16.65 -2.72 9.23
CA ARG A 102 -17.53 -2.91 8.05
C ARG A 102 -16.91 -3.87 7.04
N TRP A 103 -15.62 -3.73 6.74
CA TRP A 103 -14.89 -4.71 5.92
C TRP A 103 -14.94 -6.11 6.53
N LEU A 104 -14.65 -6.27 7.82
CA LEU A 104 -14.67 -7.57 8.48
C LEU A 104 -16.04 -8.25 8.36
N LYS A 105 -17.12 -7.48 8.44
CA LYS A 105 -18.49 -7.95 8.22
C LYS A 105 -18.71 -8.43 6.77
N THR A 106 -18.16 -7.75 5.77
CA THR A 106 -18.24 -8.22 4.36
C THR A 106 -17.46 -9.51 4.13
N GLN A 107 -16.48 -9.82 5.00
CA GLN A 107 -15.77 -11.08 5.00
C GLN A 107 -16.53 -12.22 5.72
N ASN A 108 -17.81 -12.05 6.06
CA ASN A 108 -18.62 -13.04 6.80
C ASN A 108 -17.99 -13.51 8.14
N MET A 109 -17.16 -12.66 8.75
CA MET A 109 -16.51 -12.97 10.03
C MET A 109 -17.37 -12.48 11.20
N GLN A 110 -17.41 -13.28 12.27
CA GLN A 110 -18.20 -12.98 13.45
C GLN A 110 -17.47 -11.99 14.35
N VAL A 111 -18.21 -11.03 14.90
CA VAL A 111 -17.74 -10.10 15.92
C VAL A 111 -18.60 -10.23 17.18
N PRO A 112 -18.07 -9.94 18.39
CA PRO A 112 -18.83 -9.96 19.62
C PRO A 112 -20.05 -9.03 19.58
N SER A 113 -21.11 -9.37 20.31
CA SER A 113 -22.36 -8.59 20.36
C SER A 113 -22.21 -7.18 20.94
N HIS A 114 -21.10 -6.88 21.62
CA HIS A 114 -20.78 -5.55 22.14
C HIS A 114 -20.02 -4.67 21.13
N THR A 115 -19.63 -5.23 19.98
CA THR A 115 -19.00 -4.46 18.91
C THR A 115 -20.00 -3.42 18.41
N PRO A 116 -19.62 -2.14 18.27
CA PRO A 116 -20.52 -1.11 17.79
C PRO A 116 -21.16 -1.49 16.46
N GLU A 117 -22.43 -1.14 16.25
CA GLU A 117 -23.07 -1.28 14.94
C GLU A 117 -22.71 -0.07 14.07
N GLN A 118 -22.19 -0.31 12.88
CA GLN A 118 -21.78 0.75 11.96
C GLN A 118 -22.90 1.02 10.95
N ALA A 119 -23.20 2.29 10.72
CA ALA A 119 -24.06 2.67 9.61
C ALA A 119 -23.41 2.21 8.29
N PRO A 120 -24.16 1.51 7.40
CA PRO A 120 -23.61 1.08 6.12
C PRO A 120 -23.32 2.28 5.25
N ARG A 121 -22.18 2.24 4.54
CA ARG A 121 -21.76 3.20 3.53
C ARG A 121 -21.87 2.56 2.14
N TRP A 122 -21.75 3.39 1.10
CA TRP A 122 -21.90 2.93 -0.28
C TRP A 122 -20.94 1.79 -0.63
N ILE A 123 -19.70 1.83 -0.14
CA ILE A 123 -18.68 0.80 -0.38
C ILE A 123 -19.13 -0.60 0.08
N ASP A 124 -19.93 -0.70 1.15
CA ASP A 124 -20.39 -1.98 1.70
C ASP A 124 -21.38 -2.72 0.79
N SER A 125 -22.00 -2.01 -0.15
CA SER A 125 -22.90 -2.61 -1.14
C SER A 125 -22.18 -3.26 -2.32
N GLN A 126 -20.84 -3.11 -2.40
CA GLN A 126 -20.05 -3.57 -3.53
C GLN A 126 -19.64 -5.03 -3.34
N SER A 127 -20.34 -5.97 -3.98
CA SER A 127 -20.15 -7.42 -3.81
C SER A 127 -18.74 -7.91 -4.12
N VAL A 128 -18.00 -7.19 -4.98
CA VAL A 128 -16.60 -7.50 -5.31
C VAL A 128 -15.68 -7.46 -4.07
N LEU A 129 -16.05 -6.69 -3.03
CA LEU A 129 -15.30 -6.56 -1.77
C LEU A 129 -15.72 -7.61 -0.71
N HIS A 130 -16.64 -8.52 -1.04
CA HIS A 130 -17.19 -9.51 -0.11
C HIS A 130 -16.55 -10.90 -0.28
N HIS A 131 -15.62 -11.03 -1.22
CA HIS A 131 -14.86 -12.25 -1.44
C HIS A 131 -13.69 -12.32 -0.47
N GLN A 132 -13.63 -13.36 0.35
CA GLN A 132 -12.47 -13.64 1.19
C GLN A 132 -11.29 -14.03 0.29
N ARG A 133 -10.23 -13.21 0.31
CA ARG A 133 -9.03 -13.38 -0.51
C ARG A 133 -7.80 -13.31 0.39
N HIS A 134 -7.63 -14.37 1.19
CA HIS A 134 -6.51 -14.58 2.11
C HIS A 134 -6.19 -13.46 3.11
N PRO A 135 -7.19 -12.89 3.82
CA PRO A 135 -6.94 -11.79 4.72
C PRO A 135 -5.90 -12.10 5.78
N GLY A 136 -4.94 -11.19 5.96
CA GLY A 136 -3.89 -11.34 6.97
C GLY A 136 -4.45 -11.63 8.36
N ASN A 137 -3.95 -12.67 9.04
CA ASN A 137 -4.50 -13.15 10.32
C ASN A 137 -4.61 -12.05 11.39
N ALA A 138 -3.64 -11.14 11.46
CA ALA A 138 -3.64 -10.05 12.42
C ALA A 138 -4.63 -8.92 12.06
N CYS A 139 -4.93 -8.71 10.78
CA CYS A 139 -6.03 -7.83 10.36
C CYS A 139 -7.36 -8.34 10.91
N VAL A 140 -7.61 -9.65 10.78
CA VAL A 140 -8.82 -10.30 11.29
C VAL A 140 -8.85 -10.31 12.81
N SER A 141 -7.83 -10.86 13.46
CA SER A 141 -7.83 -11.05 14.92
C SER A 141 -7.85 -9.73 15.68
N GLY A 142 -7.25 -8.67 15.12
CA GLY A 142 -7.25 -7.34 15.72
C GLY A 142 -8.64 -6.69 15.78
N LEU A 143 -9.50 -7.02 14.81
CA LEU A 143 -10.85 -6.50 14.70
C LEU A 143 -11.89 -7.43 15.36
N ALA A 144 -11.66 -8.74 15.30
CA ALA A 144 -12.56 -9.76 15.82
C ALA A 144 -12.81 -9.66 17.34
N GLY A 145 -11.93 -8.97 18.08
CA GLY A 145 -12.11 -8.71 19.50
C GLY A 145 -13.15 -7.64 19.85
N GLY A 146 -13.60 -6.83 18.89
CA GLY A 146 -14.53 -5.72 19.14
C GLY A 146 -13.92 -4.53 19.91
N GLU A 147 -12.60 -4.56 20.16
CA GLU A 147 -11.85 -3.52 20.85
C GLU A 147 -11.12 -2.63 19.84
N MET A 148 -11.15 -1.31 20.06
CA MET A 148 -10.38 -0.37 19.26
C MET A 148 -8.94 -0.29 19.79
N GLY A 149 -7.99 -0.91 19.09
CA GLY A 149 -6.58 -0.85 19.43
C GLY A 149 -6.04 0.58 19.40
N THR A 150 -5.06 0.89 20.26
CA THR A 150 -4.41 2.21 20.32
C THR A 150 -2.91 2.06 20.46
N ILE A 151 -2.13 3.14 20.32
CA ILE A 151 -0.69 3.04 20.50
C ILE A 151 -0.25 2.60 21.91
N PHE A 152 -1.07 2.90 22.92
CA PHE A 152 -0.81 2.58 24.33
C PHE A 152 -1.34 1.20 24.72
N ARG A 153 -2.39 0.74 24.05
CA ARG A 153 -3.01 -0.57 24.23
C ARG A 153 -3.33 -1.15 22.84
N PRO A 154 -2.32 -1.58 22.08
CA PRO A 154 -2.56 -2.10 20.75
C PRO A 154 -3.14 -3.51 20.83
N VAL A 155 -3.92 -3.88 19.82
CA VAL A 155 -4.26 -5.29 19.59
C VAL A 155 -3.08 -5.97 18.89
N ASN A 156 -2.93 -7.28 19.08
CA ASN A 156 -1.83 -8.07 18.54
C ASN A 156 -0.44 -7.40 18.76
N PRO A 157 0.01 -7.23 20.02
CA PRO A 157 1.19 -6.43 20.38
C PRO A 157 2.47 -6.88 19.68
N ASP A 158 2.57 -8.17 19.34
CA ASP A 158 3.76 -8.77 18.72
C ASP A 158 3.64 -8.92 17.19
N SER A 159 2.49 -8.57 16.59
CA SER A 159 2.29 -8.78 15.15
C SER A 159 3.01 -7.75 14.30
N LYS A 160 3.87 -8.25 13.41
CA LYS A 160 4.67 -7.48 12.44
C LYS A 160 4.13 -7.51 11.00
N GLY A 161 3.02 -8.19 10.75
CA GLY A 161 2.50 -8.44 9.40
C GLY A 161 2.40 -7.19 8.50
N CYS A 162 2.58 -7.39 7.19
CA CYS A 162 2.48 -6.36 6.15
C CYS A 162 1.10 -5.70 6.03
N GLY A 163 0.07 -6.29 6.65
CA GLY A 163 -1.30 -5.79 6.75
C GLY A 163 -1.45 -4.31 7.10
N THR A 164 -0.47 -3.71 7.78
CA THR A 164 -0.45 -2.28 8.07
C THR A 164 0.02 -1.42 6.92
N VAL A 165 1.01 -1.86 6.14
CA VAL A 165 1.62 -1.05 5.09
C VAL A 165 0.84 -1.15 3.78
N MET A 166 0.34 -2.34 3.42
CA MET A 166 -0.39 -2.58 2.16
C MET A 166 -1.63 -1.68 1.97
N ARG A 167 -2.22 -1.22 3.08
CA ARG A 167 -3.45 -0.42 3.10
C ARG A 167 -3.25 1.05 3.46
N SER A 168 -2.01 1.53 3.51
CA SER A 168 -1.69 2.84 4.10
C SER A 168 -1.32 3.94 3.11
N ALA A 169 -1.32 3.65 1.81
CA ALA A 169 -1.16 4.67 0.78
C ALA A 169 -2.20 5.80 0.87
N PRO A 170 -3.50 5.56 1.17
CA PRO A 170 -4.51 6.61 1.24
C PRO A 170 -4.21 7.73 2.25
N TYR A 171 -3.57 7.43 3.38
CA TYR A 171 -3.18 8.47 4.35
C TYR A 171 -2.22 9.50 3.74
N GLY A 172 -1.32 9.05 2.87
CA GLY A 172 -0.37 9.92 2.19
C GLY A 172 -1.00 10.88 1.18
N LEU A 173 -2.23 10.61 0.74
CA LEU A 173 -2.94 11.42 -0.27
C LEU A 173 -3.65 12.64 0.31
N LEU A 174 -3.76 12.77 1.63
CA LEU A 174 -4.44 13.90 2.28
C LEU A 174 -3.69 15.21 1.98
N PRO A 175 -4.31 16.18 1.29
CA PRO A 175 -3.72 17.49 1.04
C PRO A 175 -3.87 18.39 2.25
N ASN A 176 -3.09 19.47 2.28
CA ASN A 176 -3.21 20.56 3.27
C ASN A 176 -3.05 20.10 4.74
N ILE A 177 -2.41 18.96 4.97
CA ILE A 177 -1.98 18.52 6.29
C ILE A 177 -0.47 18.32 6.30
N GLU A 178 0.15 18.60 7.45
CA GLU A 178 1.60 18.43 7.61
C GLU A 178 2.00 16.97 7.48
N ALA A 179 3.16 16.71 6.87
CA ALA A 179 3.69 15.34 6.70
C ALA A 179 3.83 14.58 8.02
N GLU A 180 4.15 15.28 9.12
CA GLU A 180 4.18 14.69 10.48
C GLU A 180 2.80 14.18 10.92
N THR A 181 1.73 14.88 10.54
CA THR A 181 0.37 14.44 10.84
C THR A 181 0.05 13.17 10.06
N VAL A 182 0.46 13.09 8.79
CA VAL A 182 0.31 11.89 7.95
C VAL A 182 1.01 10.67 8.56
N TYR A 183 2.27 10.84 8.99
CA TYR A 183 3.02 9.77 9.64
C TYR A 183 2.29 9.27 10.89
N LYS A 184 1.85 10.21 11.74
CA LYS A 184 1.18 9.90 13.00
C LYS A 184 -0.14 9.17 12.79
N ILE A 185 -1.04 9.68 11.94
CA ILE A 185 -2.37 9.06 11.73
C ILE A 185 -2.23 7.64 11.18
N SER A 186 -1.28 7.41 10.27
CA SER A 186 -1.04 6.08 9.69
C SER A 186 -0.46 5.10 10.70
N SER A 187 0.55 5.54 11.47
CA SER A 187 1.16 4.73 12.54
C SER A 187 0.18 4.41 13.67
N ASP A 188 -0.67 5.37 14.06
CA ASP A 188 -1.70 5.16 15.07
C ASP A 188 -2.77 4.18 14.56
N ALA A 189 -3.24 4.34 13.31
CA ALA A 189 -4.23 3.45 12.69
C ALA A 189 -3.73 2.01 12.49
N ALA A 190 -2.42 1.80 12.32
CA ALA A 190 -1.84 0.46 12.31
C ALA A 190 -2.13 -0.30 13.62
N SER A 191 -2.17 0.41 14.76
CA SER A 191 -2.45 -0.16 16.10
C SER A 191 -3.85 -0.76 16.24
N LEU A 192 -4.76 -0.48 15.29
CA LEU A 192 -6.08 -1.08 15.21
C LEU A 192 -6.03 -2.58 14.91
N THR A 193 -4.89 -3.09 14.43
CA THR A 193 -4.72 -4.51 14.05
C THR A 193 -3.34 -5.08 14.40
N HIS A 194 -2.30 -4.25 14.47
CA HIS A 194 -0.92 -4.67 14.67
C HIS A 194 -0.25 -3.75 15.68
N GLY A 195 0.26 -4.29 16.78
CA GLY A 195 0.87 -3.49 17.83
C GLY A 195 2.39 -3.35 17.75
N HIS A 196 3.06 -4.19 16.96
CA HIS A 196 4.51 -4.19 16.93
C HIS A 196 5.04 -2.86 16.34
N PRO A 197 6.07 -2.21 16.95
CA PRO A 197 6.64 -0.96 16.46
C PRO A 197 7.02 -0.98 14.97
N SER A 198 7.73 -2.02 14.51
CA SER A 198 8.04 -2.21 13.09
C SER A 198 6.82 -2.09 12.16
N ALA A 199 5.69 -2.74 12.46
CA ALA A 199 4.49 -2.67 11.63
C ALA A 199 3.88 -1.26 11.59
N ARG A 200 3.84 -0.58 12.75
CA ARG A 200 3.27 0.77 12.87
C ARG A 200 4.14 1.82 12.19
N GLN A 201 5.44 1.80 12.47
CA GLN A 201 6.39 2.76 11.90
C GLN A 201 6.56 2.55 10.39
N SER A 202 6.47 1.31 9.88
CA SER A 202 6.47 1.03 8.43
C SER A 202 5.27 1.65 7.74
N SER A 203 4.08 1.53 8.34
CA SER A 203 2.85 2.20 7.86
C SER A 203 3.04 3.71 7.77
N GLY A 204 3.55 4.32 8.85
CA GLY A 204 3.84 5.76 8.89
C GLY A 204 4.87 6.19 7.84
N ALA A 205 5.98 5.45 7.70
CA ALA A 205 7.03 5.73 6.72
C ALA A 205 6.52 5.61 5.28
N PHE A 206 5.66 4.64 5.00
CA PHE A 206 5.05 4.48 3.67
C PHE A 206 4.07 5.62 3.35
N SER A 207 3.18 5.98 4.27
CA SER A 207 2.27 7.12 4.07
C SER A 207 3.04 8.44 3.92
N TRP A 208 4.14 8.61 4.66
CA TRP A 208 5.05 9.74 4.49
C TRP A 208 5.67 9.75 3.09
N LEU A 209 6.19 8.63 2.61
CA LEU A 209 6.73 8.50 1.25
C LEU A 209 5.70 8.95 0.21
N ILE A 210 4.48 8.39 0.26
CA ILE A 210 3.40 8.77 -0.67
C ILE A 210 3.13 10.29 -0.60
N HIS A 211 3.04 10.85 0.61
CA HIS A 211 2.80 12.28 0.79
C HIS A 211 3.91 13.16 0.22
N GLN A 212 5.18 12.79 0.41
CA GLN A 212 6.31 13.55 -0.13
C GLN A 212 6.38 13.47 -1.66
N LEU A 213 5.95 12.37 -2.26
CA LEU A 213 5.86 12.26 -3.72
C LEU A 213 4.72 13.12 -4.29
N VAL A 214 3.56 13.13 -3.63
CA VAL A 214 2.35 13.82 -4.14
C VAL A 214 2.35 15.31 -3.80
N MET A 215 2.62 15.68 -2.55
CA MET A 215 2.55 17.05 -2.05
C MET A 215 3.91 17.72 -2.00
N GLY A 216 4.94 16.97 -1.57
CA GLY A 216 6.31 17.48 -1.48
C GLY A 216 7.00 17.63 -2.84
N GLY A 217 6.50 16.93 -3.88
CA GLY A 217 7.09 16.93 -5.21
C GLY A 217 8.49 16.31 -5.27
N LEU A 218 8.85 15.48 -4.29
CA LEU A 218 10.15 14.83 -4.23
C LEU A 218 10.30 13.79 -5.35
N SER A 219 11.55 13.53 -5.75
CA SER A 219 11.88 12.36 -6.56
C SER A 219 11.61 11.06 -5.80
N LEU A 220 11.53 9.93 -6.50
CA LEU A 220 11.42 8.60 -5.88
C LEU A 220 12.49 8.34 -4.81
N ARG A 221 13.75 8.63 -5.14
CA ARG A 221 14.87 8.44 -4.21
C ARG A 221 14.79 9.39 -3.02
N ALA A 222 14.61 10.68 -3.28
CA ALA A 222 14.52 11.68 -2.20
C ALA A 222 13.32 11.43 -1.27
N GLY A 223 12.18 10.96 -1.81
CA GLY A 223 11.03 10.55 -1.03
C GLY A 223 11.35 9.36 -0.12
N ALA A 224 12.02 8.33 -0.64
CA ALA A 224 12.39 7.15 0.14
C ALA A 224 13.45 7.47 1.21
N GLU A 225 14.44 8.30 0.88
CA GLU A 225 15.43 8.81 1.83
C GLU A 225 14.77 9.63 2.94
N SER A 226 13.83 10.52 2.58
CA SER A 226 13.06 11.31 3.56
C SER A 226 12.19 10.44 4.48
N ALA A 227 11.57 9.38 3.96
CA ALA A 227 10.80 8.44 4.78
C ALA A 227 11.68 7.71 5.80
N ARG A 228 12.88 7.28 5.39
CA ARG A 228 13.89 6.71 6.31
C ARG A 228 14.36 7.73 7.34
N GLU A 229 14.72 8.94 6.93
CA GLU A 229 15.14 10.01 7.84
C GLU A 229 14.08 10.31 8.88
N ARG A 230 12.81 10.34 8.47
CA ARG A 230 11.71 10.49 9.40
C ARG A 230 11.59 9.30 10.36
N ALA A 231 11.72 8.07 9.88
CA ALA A 231 11.71 6.90 10.74
C ALA A 231 12.86 6.94 11.77
N VAL A 232 14.05 7.44 11.40
CA VAL A 232 15.19 7.64 12.32
C VAL A 232 14.85 8.64 13.42
N ALA A 233 14.09 9.69 13.09
CA ALA A 233 13.68 10.71 14.05
C ALA A 233 12.57 10.27 15.02
N GLU A 234 11.97 9.08 14.84
CA GLU A 234 10.89 8.59 15.69
C GLU A 234 11.41 8.22 17.09
N PRO A 235 10.75 8.70 18.16
CA PRO A 235 11.02 8.22 19.51
C PRO A 235 10.79 6.69 19.60
N GLY A 236 11.86 5.94 19.84
CA GLY A 236 11.79 4.47 19.81
C GLY A 236 11.77 3.90 18.39
N ALA A 237 12.49 4.53 17.46
CA ALA A 237 12.70 4.03 16.10
C ALA A 237 13.02 2.54 16.07
N ASP A 238 12.29 1.78 15.26
CA ASP A 238 12.40 0.34 15.12
C ASP A 238 13.62 -0.04 14.27
N ALA A 239 14.55 -0.77 14.87
CA ALA A 239 15.81 -1.10 14.21
C ALA A 239 15.63 -1.97 12.94
N GLN A 240 14.59 -2.79 12.86
CA GLN A 240 14.35 -3.65 11.69
C GLN A 240 13.86 -2.81 10.51
N LEU A 241 12.95 -1.86 10.74
CA LEU A 241 12.54 -0.91 9.72
C LEU A 241 13.72 -0.10 9.18
N LEU A 242 14.54 0.46 10.07
CA LEU A 242 15.69 1.27 9.66
C LEU A 242 16.69 0.45 8.83
N ALA A 243 16.99 -0.78 9.28
CA ALA A 243 17.89 -1.67 8.56
C ALA A 243 17.37 -2.04 7.17
N ARG A 244 16.05 -2.33 7.04
CA ARG A 244 15.44 -2.71 5.77
C ARG A 244 15.38 -1.55 4.77
N LEU A 245 15.01 -0.34 5.22
CA LEU A 245 15.03 0.85 4.35
C LEU A 245 16.45 1.22 3.92
N GLU A 246 17.42 1.16 4.84
CA GLU A 246 18.85 1.38 4.51
C GLU A 246 19.34 0.38 3.46
N ALA A 247 19.02 -0.90 3.64
CA ALA A 247 19.39 -1.95 2.70
C ALA A 247 18.78 -1.70 1.32
N ALA A 248 17.48 -1.40 1.23
CA ALA A 248 16.82 -1.09 -0.05
C ALA A 248 17.44 0.12 -0.74
N LEU A 249 17.71 1.20 -0.01
CA LEU A 249 18.33 2.42 -0.54
C LEU A 249 19.77 2.20 -1.02
N THR A 250 20.54 1.38 -0.31
CA THR A 250 21.93 1.05 -0.64
C THR A 250 22.00 0.13 -1.84
N LEU A 251 21.26 -0.98 -1.82
CA LEU A 251 21.26 -1.99 -2.89
C LEU A 251 20.78 -1.42 -4.22
N SER A 252 19.85 -0.45 -4.19
CA SER A 252 19.36 0.21 -5.41
C SER A 252 20.36 1.18 -6.05
N THR A 253 21.54 1.39 -5.47
CA THR A 253 22.65 2.14 -6.09
C THR A 253 23.72 1.25 -6.71
N TYR A 254 23.59 -0.07 -6.61
CA TYR A 254 24.60 -0.98 -7.13
C TYR A 254 24.58 -0.99 -8.67
N ASP A 255 25.74 -0.76 -9.28
CA ASP A 255 25.93 -0.68 -10.75
C ASP A 255 25.90 -2.07 -11.46
N GLY A 256 25.45 -3.13 -10.79
CA GLY A 256 25.32 -4.47 -11.36
C GLY A 256 23.89 -4.87 -11.70
N GLU A 257 23.69 -6.14 -12.03
CA GLU A 257 22.35 -6.68 -12.26
C GLU A 257 21.48 -6.52 -11.00
N PRO A 258 20.23 -6.05 -11.13
CA PRO A 258 19.30 -5.98 -10.02
C PRO A 258 19.10 -7.35 -9.36
N LEU A 259 19.08 -7.37 -8.03
CA LEU A 259 18.65 -8.53 -7.27
C LEU A 259 17.21 -8.86 -7.61
N SER A 260 16.94 -10.13 -7.87
CA SER A 260 15.62 -10.65 -8.24
C SER A 260 15.42 -12.04 -7.64
N GLY A 261 14.17 -12.52 -7.63
CA GLY A 261 13.85 -13.84 -7.12
C GLY A 261 14.30 -14.04 -5.68
N ASP A 262 14.86 -15.21 -5.39
CA ASP A 262 15.29 -15.55 -4.02
C ASP A 262 16.43 -14.66 -3.52
N SER A 263 17.31 -14.17 -4.41
CA SER A 263 18.40 -13.26 -4.02
C SER A 263 17.91 -11.91 -3.48
N LEU A 264 16.77 -11.44 -4.00
CA LEU A 264 16.09 -10.24 -3.52
C LEU A 264 15.51 -10.49 -2.12
N THR A 265 14.80 -11.59 -1.94
CA THR A 265 14.17 -11.92 -0.65
C THR A 265 15.16 -12.32 0.43
N ASP A 266 16.31 -12.89 0.07
CA ASP A 266 17.41 -13.15 1.00
C ASP A 266 17.98 -11.84 1.56
N ALA A 267 18.04 -10.79 0.73
CA ALA A 267 18.58 -9.49 1.12
C ALA A 267 17.58 -8.63 1.90
N LEU A 268 16.33 -8.56 1.43
CA LEU A 268 15.33 -7.62 1.94
C LEU A 268 14.20 -8.27 2.73
N GLY A 269 14.11 -9.59 2.74
CA GLY A 269 13.03 -10.34 3.37
C GLY A 269 11.96 -10.78 2.38
N LEU A 270 11.06 -11.63 2.86
CA LEU A 270 10.03 -12.27 2.03
C LEU A 270 8.77 -11.42 1.86
N GLY A 271 8.69 -10.24 2.50
CA GLY A 271 7.55 -9.34 2.39
C GLY A 271 6.43 -9.59 3.40
N TRP A 272 6.38 -10.76 4.06
CA TRP A 272 5.30 -11.10 5.01
C TRP A 272 5.17 -10.16 6.22
N VAL A 273 6.22 -9.39 6.53
CA VAL A 273 6.22 -8.37 7.59
C VAL A 273 6.43 -6.98 6.98
N ALA A 274 5.85 -5.96 7.62
CA ALA A 274 5.66 -4.65 7.02
C ALA A 274 6.95 -3.96 6.57
N GLU A 275 8.03 -4.09 7.34
CA GLU A 275 9.30 -3.47 6.97
C GLU A 275 9.98 -4.16 5.79
N GLU A 276 9.73 -5.45 5.59
CA GLU A 276 10.25 -6.22 4.45
C GLU A 276 9.46 -5.86 3.18
N ALA A 277 8.12 -5.85 3.26
CA ALA A 277 7.26 -5.48 2.13
C ALA A 277 7.62 -4.09 1.59
N LEU A 278 7.75 -3.11 2.50
CA LEU A 278 8.10 -1.75 2.15
C LEU A 278 9.50 -1.67 1.52
N ALA A 279 10.48 -2.40 2.05
CA ALA A 279 11.84 -2.38 1.54
C ALA A 279 11.95 -3.02 0.15
N VAL A 280 11.27 -4.15 -0.10
CA VAL A 280 11.19 -4.78 -1.42
C VAL A 280 10.57 -3.80 -2.42
N ALA A 281 9.45 -3.15 -2.06
CA ALA A 281 8.79 -2.21 -2.95
C ALA A 281 9.66 -0.98 -3.27
N VAL A 282 10.28 -0.37 -2.25
CA VAL A 282 11.22 0.76 -2.42
C VAL A 282 12.40 0.35 -3.29
N TYR A 283 12.99 -0.82 -3.05
CA TYR A 283 14.08 -1.32 -3.87
C TYR A 283 13.66 -1.48 -5.33
N ALA A 284 12.53 -2.15 -5.58
CA ALA A 284 12.05 -2.44 -6.93
C ALA A 284 11.81 -1.17 -7.73
N VAL A 285 11.19 -0.17 -7.11
CA VAL A 285 10.98 1.16 -7.70
C VAL A 285 12.30 1.87 -8.00
N LEU A 286 13.26 1.85 -7.08
CA LEU A 286 14.48 2.64 -7.25
C LEU A 286 15.46 2.00 -8.25
N VAL A 287 15.59 0.67 -8.23
CA VAL A 287 16.57 -0.03 -9.06
C VAL A 287 16.14 -0.10 -10.54
N THR A 288 14.82 -0.08 -10.81
CA THR A 288 14.30 -0.12 -12.19
C THR A 288 14.16 1.27 -12.81
N ALA A 289 14.16 2.35 -12.02
CA ALA A 289 13.99 3.72 -12.51
C ALA A 289 15.00 4.16 -13.58
N PRO A 290 16.32 3.87 -13.49
CA PRO A 290 17.30 4.32 -14.49
C PRO A 290 17.10 3.68 -15.88
N GLY A 291 16.55 2.47 -15.94
CA GLY A 291 16.30 1.72 -17.18
C GLY A 291 14.95 2.02 -17.82
N ALA A 292 14.07 2.75 -17.13
CA ALA A 292 12.70 2.98 -17.58
C ALA A 292 12.62 3.84 -18.85
N LEU A 293 11.98 3.30 -19.88
CA LEU A 293 11.74 4.01 -21.16
C LEU A 293 10.50 4.92 -21.14
N SER A 294 9.58 4.66 -20.21
CA SER A 294 8.35 5.45 -20.01
C SER A 294 7.79 5.19 -18.61
N PRO A 295 6.85 6.03 -18.10
CA PRO A 295 6.17 5.76 -16.84
C PRO A 295 5.52 4.37 -16.77
N ALA A 296 4.83 3.95 -17.83
CA ALA A 296 4.21 2.63 -17.90
C ALA A 296 5.24 1.49 -18.02
N GLY A 297 6.38 1.73 -18.67
CA GLY A 297 7.50 0.78 -18.67
C GLY A 297 8.08 0.59 -17.27
N HIS A 298 8.35 1.69 -16.56
CA HIS A 298 8.80 1.64 -15.17
C HIS A 298 7.81 0.88 -14.28
N PHE A 299 6.51 1.15 -14.41
CA PHE A 299 5.47 0.43 -13.69
C PHE A 299 5.56 -1.07 -13.91
N LEU A 300 5.61 -1.52 -15.16
CA LEU A 300 5.69 -2.95 -15.48
C LEU A 300 6.97 -3.59 -14.95
N ASP A 301 8.12 -2.94 -15.12
CA ASP A 301 9.41 -3.50 -14.71
C ASP A 301 9.52 -3.61 -13.19
N ALA A 302 9.12 -2.56 -12.47
CA ALA A 302 9.12 -2.54 -11.00
C ALA A 302 8.13 -3.56 -10.42
N ILE A 303 6.90 -3.66 -10.95
CA ILE A 303 5.90 -4.63 -10.48
C ILE A 303 6.40 -6.06 -10.71
N ARG A 304 6.95 -6.37 -11.88
CA ARG A 304 7.51 -7.71 -12.16
C ARG A 304 8.61 -8.08 -11.19
N LEU A 305 9.49 -7.13 -10.87
CA LEU A 305 10.57 -7.34 -9.91
C LEU A 305 10.05 -7.56 -8.49
N ALA A 306 9.05 -6.77 -8.09
CA ALA A 306 8.40 -6.88 -6.79
C ALA A 306 7.52 -8.14 -6.65
N THR A 307 7.10 -8.79 -7.74
CA THR A 307 6.22 -9.97 -7.70
C THR A 307 6.97 -11.29 -7.85
N ASN A 308 7.99 -11.36 -8.71
CA ASN A 308 8.59 -12.65 -9.07
C ASN A 308 9.64 -13.10 -8.05
N HIS A 309 9.18 -13.53 -6.87
CA HIS A 309 9.98 -14.10 -5.78
C HIS A 309 9.17 -15.09 -4.94
N SER A 310 9.81 -15.81 -4.00
CA SER A 310 9.18 -16.87 -3.19
C SER A 310 8.38 -16.36 -1.97
N GLY A 311 7.86 -15.14 -2.04
CA GLY A 311 7.36 -14.39 -0.88
C GLY A 311 6.01 -13.74 -1.14
N ASP A 312 5.68 -12.78 -0.29
CA ASP A 312 4.42 -12.04 -0.24
C ASP A 312 4.22 -11.10 -1.43
N SER A 313 3.87 -11.70 -2.58
CA SER A 313 4.06 -11.10 -3.90
C SER A 313 2.97 -10.08 -4.28
N ASP A 314 1.76 -10.21 -3.75
CA ASP A 314 0.67 -9.25 -3.93
C ASP A 314 0.92 -7.97 -3.13
N SER A 315 1.35 -8.10 -1.88
CA SER A 315 1.64 -6.98 -0.99
C SER A 315 2.82 -6.13 -1.45
N THR A 316 3.95 -6.74 -1.81
CA THR A 316 5.10 -6.01 -2.37
C THR A 316 4.73 -5.29 -3.67
N ALA A 317 3.97 -5.94 -4.55
CA ALA A 317 3.51 -5.36 -5.81
C ALA A 317 2.48 -4.23 -5.62
N ALA A 318 1.54 -4.38 -4.68
CA ALA A 318 0.57 -3.36 -4.33
C ALA A 318 1.26 -2.07 -3.86
N ILE A 319 2.23 -2.19 -2.96
CA ILE A 319 3.01 -1.06 -2.44
C ILE A 319 3.83 -0.41 -3.57
N THR A 320 4.50 -1.21 -4.42
CA THR A 320 5.21 -0.70 -5.60
C THR A 320 4.28 0.08 -6.53
N GLY A 321 3.09 -0.46 -6.80
CA GLY A 321 2.07 0.16 -7.64
C GLY A 321 1.54 1.47 -7.05
N ASN A 322 1.34 1.52 -5.73
CA ASN A 322 0.98 2.76 -5.04
C ASN A 322 2.06 3.83 -5.19
N ILE A 323 3.34 3.49 -4.99
CA ILE A 323 4.46 4.45 -5.09
C ILE A 323 4.56 5.04 -6.49
N LEU A 324 4.50 4.19 -7.53
CA LEU A 324 4.61 4.64 -8.92
C LEU A 324 3.37 5.40 -9.37
N GLY A 325 2.19 4.99 -8.89
CA GLY A 325 0.96 5.74 -9.08
C GLY A 325 0.98 7.11 -8.42
N ALA A 326 1.54 7.24 -7.22
CA ALA A 326 1.72 8.51 -6.52
C ALA A 326 2.71 9.43 -7.25
N PHE A 327 3.79 8.85 -7.79
CA PHE A 327 4.85 9.61 -8.47
C PHE A 327 4.49 10.05 -9.89
N TYR A 328 3.92 9.16 -10.70
CA TYR A 328 3.60 9.42 -12.10
C TYR A 328 2.14 9.86 -12.32
N GLY A 329 1.21 9.50 -11.43
CA GLY A 329 -0.22 9.57 -11.71
C GLY A 329 -0.67 8.47 -12.68
N GLU A 330 -1.83 8.67 -13.30
CA GLU A 330 -2.45 7.65 -14.18
C GLU A 330 -1.62 7.27 -15.41
N VAL A 331 -0.66 8.12 -15.82
CA VAL A 331 0.20 7.83 -16.98
C VAL A 331 1.17 6.67 -16.76
N ALA A 332 1.39 6.25 -15.51
CA ALA A 332 2.12 5.01 -15.22
C ALA A 332 1.29 3.75 -15.46
N LEU A 333 -0.04 3.84 -15.54
CA LEU A 333 -0.88 2.66 -15.53
C LEU A 333 -0.99 2.06 -16.95
N PRO A 334 -0.59 0.80 -17.18
CA PRO A 334 -0.65 0.19 -18.50
C PRO A 334 -2.12 0.09 -18.99
N PRO A 335 -2.46 0.63 -20.18
CA PRO A 335 -3.83 0.56 -20.70
C PRO A 335 -4.36 -0.87 -20.90
N SER A 336 -3.48 -1.84 -21.15
CA SER A 336 -3.84 -3.26 -21.23
C SER A 336 -4.31 -3.79 -19.88
N TRP A 337 -3.60 -3.47 -18.80
CA TRP A 337 -3.93 -3.92 -17.46
C TRP A 337 -5.20 -3.23 -16.93
N LEU A 338 -5.39 -1.94 -17.24
CA LEU A 338 -6.62 -1.22 -16.88
C LEU A 338 -7.90 -1.86 -17.46
N LYS A 339 -7.81 -2.51 -18.63
CA LYS A 339 -8.94 -3.24 -19.23
C LYS A 339 -9.25 -4.56 -18.52
N LEU A 340 -8.25 -5.15 -17.89
CA LEU A 340 -8.37 -6.43 -17.16
C LEU A 340 -8.69 -6.21 -15.68
N CYS A 341 -8.39 -5.03 -15.15
CA CYS A 341 -8.60 -4.65 -13.76
C CYS A 341 -10.02 -4.98 -13.30
N GLU A 342 -10.11 -5.56 -12.10
CA GLU A 342 -11.37 -5.82 -11.45
C GLU A 342 -11.99 -4.54 -10.88
N ALA A 343 -13.26 -4.31 -11.20
CA ALA A 343 -14.07 -3.21 -10.68
C ALA A 343 -13.39 -1.81 -10.70
N PRO A 344 -12.74 -1.36 -11.80
CA PRO A 344 -12.02 -0.09 -11.84
C PRO A 344 -12.94 1.11 -11.58
N SER A 345 -14.23 1.01 -11.91
CA SER A 345 -15.23 2.04 -11.63
C SER A 345 -15.46 2.27 -10.13
N LEU A 346 -15.31 1.22 -9.31
CA LEU A 346 -15.43 1.32 -7.85
C LEU A 346 -14.29 2.15 -7.29
N ILE A 347 -13.05 1.76 -7.62
CA ILE A 347 -11.83 2.44 -7.17
C ILE A 347 -11.84 3.90 -7.63
N ARG A 348 -12.15 4.12 -8.92
CA ARG A 348 -12.25 5.47 -9.48
C ARG A 348 -13.28 6.34 -8.79
N ARG A 349 -14.42 5.76 -8.39
CA ARG A 349 -15.47 6.49 -7.66
C ARG A 349 -15.01 6.89 -6.26
N LEU A 350 -14.33 6.02 -5.52
CA LEU A 350 -13.77 6.40 -4.21
C LEU A 350 -12.71 7.48 -4.34
N GLY A 351 -11.80 7.35 -5.32
CA GLY A 351 -10.81 8.38 -5.63
C GLY A 351 -11.47 9.72 -6.00
N ALA A 352 -12.52 9.70 -6.82
CA ALA A 352 -13.25 10.91 -7.20
C ALA A 352 -13.97 11.58 -6.01
N ASN A 353 -14.58 10.78 -5.13
CA ASN A 353 -15.16 11.29 -3.88
C ASN A 353 -14.09 11.93 -2.98
N PHE A 354 -12.93 11.30 -2.87
CA PHE A 354 -11.81 11.83 -2.08
C PHE A 354 -11.30 13.16 -2.63
N ILE A 355 -11.08 13.24 -3.94
CA ILE A 355 -10.68 14.48 -4.62
C ILE A 355 -11.70 15.57 -4.34
N LYS A 356 -12.99 15.30 -4.62
CA LYS A 356 -14.08 16.23 -4.36
C LYS A 356 -14.09 16.77 -2.93
N LEU A 357 -14.00 15.89 -1.93
CA LEU A 357 -14.06 16.29 -0.52
C LEU A 357 -12.83 17.08 -0.06
N THR A 358 -11.67 16.90 -0.72
CA THR A 358 -10.41 17.54 -0.34
C THR A 358 -10.10 18.82 -1.13
N THR A 359 -10.66 18.98 -2.34
CA THR A 359 -10.48 20.18 -3.18
C THR A 359 -11.70 21.11 -3.15
N GLY A 360 -12.87 20.60 -2.76
CA GLY A 360 -14.13 21.35 -2.81
C GLY A 360 -14.74 21.46 -4.21
N GLU A 361 -14.23 20.73 -5.19
CA GLU A 361 -14.70 20.70 -6.58
C GLU A 361 -15.94 19.80 -6.83
#